data_AF-A0A3D4BTP0-F1
#
_entry.id   AF-A0A3D4BTP0-F1
#
_cell.length_a   1.000
_cell.length_b   1.000
_cell.length_c   1.000
_cell.angle_alpha   90.00
_cell.angle_beta   90.00
_cell.angle_gamma   90.00
#
_symmetry.space_group_name_H-M   'P 1'
#
loop_
_entity.id
_entity.type
_entity.pdbx_description
1 polymer ?
#
loop_
_entity_poly.entity_id
_entity_poly.type
_entity_poly.pdbx_seq_one_letter_code
_entity_poly.pdbx_strand_id
1 'polypeptide(L)'
;MIKGFYNVPFPVNEPVLSYASGTPERENLQKAYDEMWGSQIEIPMVIGGEKITTGNLQRVMPPHDHQHNVGSYHYGEAQHVKDAIKAALDAK
;
A
#
# COMPACT_ATOMS: atom_id res chain seq x y z
N MET A 1 -12.00 -30.44 13.78
CA MET A 1 -10.55 -30.17 13.94
C MET A 1 -9.85 -30.79 12.74
N ILE A 2 -9.27 -29.97 11.87
CA ILE A 2 -8.65 -30.46 10.62
C ILE A 2 -7.38 -31.22 11.00
N LYS A 3 -7.31 -32.51 10.63
CA LYS A 3 -6.10 -33.33 10.76
C LYS A 3 -5.42 -33.39 9.39
N GLY A 4 -4.77 -32.28 9.01
CA GLY A 4 -4.07 -32.15 7.74
C GLY A 4 -2.56 -32.11 7.95
N PHE A 5 -1.81 -32.84 7.14
CA PHE A 5 -0.38 -32.59 6.95
C PHE A 5 -0.26 -31.51 5.88
N TYR A 6 0.21 -30.32 6.28
CA TYR A 6 0.37 -29.19 5.38
C TYR A 6 1.83 -29.15 4.91
N ASN A 7 2.05 -29.28 3.60
CA ASN A 7 3.33 -28.94 2.98
C ASN A 7 3.22 -27.53 2.42
N VAL A 8 3.90 -26.59 3.08
CA VAL A 8 4.12 -25.26 2.51
C VAL A 8 5.27 -25.33 1.50
N PRO A 9 5.24 -24.51 0.44
CA PRO A 9 6.38 -24.40 -0.47
C PRO A 9 7.65 -24.04 0.29
N PHE A 10 8.78 -24.64 -0.10
CA PHE A 10 10.07 -24.28 0.49
C PHE A 10 10.42 -22.84 0.07
N PRO A 11 10.78 -21.94 1.01
CA PRO A 11 11.09 -20.56 0.67
C PRO A 11 12.42 -20.48 -0.08
N VAL A 12 12.45 -19.71 -1.16
CA VAL A 12 13.67 -19.34 -1.89
C VAL A 12 13.76 -17.82 -1.94
N ASN A 13 14.97 -17.27 -1.99
CA ASN A 13 15.14 -15.83 -2.13
C ASN A 13 14.59 -15.36 -3.49
N GLU A 14 13.87 -14.24 -3.47
CA GLU A 14 13.42 -13.59 -4.70
C GLU A 14 14.65 -13.05 -5.48
N PRO A 15 14.78 -13.32 -6.79
CA PRO A 15 15.89 -12.83 -7.58
C PRO A 15 15.92 -11.29 -7.69
N VAL A 16 17.11 -10.70 -7.62
CA VAL A 16 17.30 -9.28 -7.94
C VAL A 16 17.39 -9.13 -9.45
N LEU A 17 16.49 -8.35 -10.04
CA LEU A 17 16.48 -8.08 -11.48
C LEU A 17 17.53 -7.01 -11.85
N SER A 18 17.92 -6.99 -13.13
CA SER A 18 19.03 -6.14 -13.60
C SER A 18 18.62 -4.69 -13.88
N TYR A 19 17.40 -4.49 -14.40
CA TYR A 19 16.92 -3.20 -14.94
C TYR A 19 17.87 -2.57 -15.97
N ALA A 20 18.65 -3.42 -16.66
CA ALA A 20 19.55 -2.98 -17.72
C ALA A 20 18.74 -2.38 -18.90
N SER A 21 19.42 -1.62 -19.75
CA SER A 21 18.78 -0.99 -20.90
C SER A 21 18.16 -2.06 -21.81
N GLY A 22 16.87 -1.87 -22.15
CA GLY A 22 16.12 -2.77 -23.04
C GLY A 22 15.50 -3.99 -22.36
N THR A 23 15.62 -4.16 -21.04
CA THR A 23 14.95 -5.26 -20.35
C THR A 23 13.47 -4.94 -20.05
N PRO A 24 12.58 -5.95 -20.05
CA PRO A 24 11.16 -5.74 -19.76
C PRO A 24 10.91 -5.16 -18.37
N GLU A 25 11.70 -5.55 -17.36
CA GLU A 25 11.53 -5.02 -16.01
C GLU A 25 11.82 -3.52 -15.90
N ARG A 26 12.72 -3.00 -16.74
CA ARG A 26 13.01 -1.56 -16.80
C ARG A 26 11.86 -0.79 -17.46
N GLU A 27 11.31 -1.33 -18.55
CA GLU A 27 10.14 -0.75 -19.21
C GLU A 27 8.93 -0.70 -18.27
N ASN A 28 8.64 -1.82 -17.59
CA ASN A 28 7.55 -1.90 -16.62
C ASN A 28 7.74 -0.93 -15.44
N LEU A 29 8.97 -0.78 -14.94
CA LEU A 29 9.29 0.16 -13.88
C LEU A 29 9.03 1.61 -14.32
N GLN A 30 9.49 1.99 -15.51
CA GLN A 30 9.28 3.35 -16.03
C GLN A 30 7.80 3.63 -16.24
N LYS A 31 7.06 2.69 -16.82
CA LYS A 31 5.61 2.81 -17.01
C LYS A 31 4.88 3.00 -15.69
N ALA A 32 5.18 2.17 -14.68
CA ALA A 32 4.57 2.28 -13.36
C ALA A 32 4.92 3.61 -12.68
N TYR A 33 6.16 4.08 -12.81
CA TYR A 33 6.58 5.39 -12.31
C TYR A 33 5.77 6.52 -12.96
N ASP A 34 5.68 6.54 -14.30
CA ASP A 34 4.97 7.60 -15.03
C ASP A 34 3.47 7.60 -14.70
N GLU A 35 2.86 6.42 -14.58
CA GLU A 35 1.46 6.25 -14.16
C GLU A 35 1.24 6.79 -12.73
N MET A 36 2.07 6.39 -11.77
CA MET A 36 1.92 6.81 -10.37
C MET A 36 2.23 8.29 -10.20
N TRP A 37 3.26 8.79 -10.89
CA TRP A 37 3.63 10.21 -10.90
C TRP A 37 2.50 11.07 -11.47
N GLY A 38 1.88 10.65 -12.58
CA GLY A 38 0.77 11.36 -13.19
C GLY A 38 -0.56 11.25 -12.43
N SER A 39 -0.66 10.35 -11.45
CA SER A 39 -1.89 10.10 -10.71
C SER A 39 -2.07 11.03 -9.50
N GLN A 40 -3.33 11.23 -9.09
CA GLN A 40 -3.69 11.79 -7.79
C GLN A 40 -4.60 10.80 -7.08
N ILE A 41 -4.05 10.09 -6.09
CA ILE A 41 -4.80 9.07 -5.35
C ILE A 41 -5.34 9.59 -4.01
N GLU A 42 -6.55 9.19 -3.66
CA GLU A 42 -7.13 9.41 -2.33
C GLU A 42 -6.99 8.12 -1.51
N ILE A 43 -6.32 8.21 -0.36
CA ILE A 43 -5.92 7.06 0.46
C ILE A 43 -6.79 7.02 1.73
N PRO A 44 -7.76 6.10 1.81
CA PRO A 44 -8.55 5.89 3.02
C PRO A 44 -7.76 5.12 4.08
N MET A 45 -8.18 5.23 5.33
CA MET A 45 -7.84 4.22 6.33
C MET A 45 -8.63 2.94 6.02
N VAL A 46 -8.04 1.77 6.29
CA VAL A 46 -8.76 0.49 6.18
C VAL A 46 -8.84 -0.12 7.57
N ILE A 47 -10.05 -0.18 8.14
CA ILE A 47 -10.30 -0.65 9.50
C ILE A 47 -11.33 -1.78 9.42
N GLY A 48 -10.95 -2.98 9.85
CA GLY A 48 -11.83 -4.15 9.79
C GLY A 48 -12.27 -4.55 8.38
N GLY A 49 -11.52 -4.16 7.34
CA GLY A 49 -11.87 -4.38 5.93
C GLY A 49 -12.65 -3.22 5.29
N GLU A 50 -13.13 -2.27 6.08
CA GLU A 50 -13.90 -1.11 5.59
C GLU A 50 -12.99 0.07 5.30
N LYS A 51 -13.29 0.80 4.20
CA LYS A 51 -12.60 2.04 3.83
C LYS A 51 -13.21 3.20 4.60
N ILE A 52 -12.43 3.85 5.45
CA ILE A 52 -12.84 4.98 6.28
C ILE A 52 -12.23 6.28 5.73
N THR A 53 -13.11 7.24 5.45
CA THR A 53 -12.76 8.59 4.99
C THR A 53 -13.18 9.60 6.06
N THR A 54 -12.29 10.54 6.38
CA THR A 54 -12.51 11.55 7.44
C THR A 54 -12.72 12.97 6.90
N GLY A 55 -12.47 13.19 5.61
CA GLY A 55 -12.38 14.53 5.02
C GLY A 55 -11.17 15.36 5.46
N ASN A 56 -10.48 15.00 6.55
CA ASN A 56 -9.21 15.60 6.96
C ASN A 56 -8.08 15.08 6.08
N LEU A 57 -7.85 15.72 4.94
CA LEU A 57 -6.88 15.29 3.94
C LEU A 57 -5.49 15.88 4.19
N GLN A 58 -4.47 15.02 4.10
CA GLN A 58 -3.06 15.40 4.14
C GLN A 58 -2.37 14.95 2.84
N ARG A 59 -1.51 15.81 2.29
CA ARG A 59 -0.87 15.57 0.99
C ARG A 59 0.17 14.46 1.05
N VAL A 60 0.27 13.70 -0.04
CA VAL A 60 1.36 12.77 -0.30
C VAL A 60 2.24 13.39 -1.38
N MET A 61 3.51 13.63 -1.02
CA MET A 61 4.46 14.34 -1.87
C MET A 61 5.74 13.52 -2.03
N PRO A 62 6.26 13.37 -3.26
CA PRO A 62 7.56 12.75 -3.49
C PRO A 62 8.67 13.56 -2.82
N PRO A 63 9.61 12.95 -2.06
CA PRO A 63 10.68 13.70 -1.39
C PRO A 63 11.63 14.43 -2.35
N HIS A 64 11.77 13.95 -3.58
CA HIS A 64 12.61 14.56 -4.61
C HIS A 64 11.93 15.69 -5.40
N ASP A 65 10.60 15.83 -5.27
CA ASP A 65 9.81 16.93 -5.81
C ASP A 65 8.64 17.21 -4.88
N HIS A 66 8.92 17.94 -3.81
CA HIS A 66 7.94 18.23 -2.78
C HIS A 66 6.84 19.21 -3.25
N GLN A 67 6.93 19.77 -4.46
CA GLN A 67 5.87 20.61 -5.02
C GLN A 67 4.79 19.75 -5.67
N HIS A 68 5.19 18.62 -6.26
CA HIS A 68 4.29 17.68 -6.90
C HIS A 68 3.37 16.98 -5.89
N ASN A 69 2.09 16.83 -6.25
CA ASN A 69 1.09 16.16 -5.42
C ASN A 69 0.65 14.85 -6.09
N VAL A 70 1.07 13.71 -5.54
CA VAL A 70 0.67 12.39 -6.06
C VAL A 70 -0.60 11.85 -5.39
N GLY A 71 -1.12 12.54 -4.37
CA GLY A 71 -2.34 12.12 -3.70
C GLY A 71 -2.56 12.81 -2.36
N SER A 72 -3.58 12.34 -1.65
CA SER A 72 -3.86 12.72 -0.27
C SER A 72 -4.34 11.52 0.54
N TYR A 73 -4.12 11.51 1.84
CA TYR A 73 -4.64 10.49 2.75
C TYR A 73 -5.55 11.09 3.82
N HIS A 74 -6.49 10.30 4.31
CA HIS A 74 -7.35 10.68 5.43
C HIS A 74 -6.62 10.56 6.75
N TYR A 75 -6.42 11.68 7.43
CA TYR A 75 -5.84 11.73 8.75
C TYR A 75 -6.83 11.21 9.79
N GLY A 76 -6.37 10.27 10.60
CA GLY A 76 -7.16 9.62 11.64
C GLY A 76 -7.09 10.36 12.98
N GLU A 77 -8.22 10.40 13.67
CA GLU A 77 -8.35 10.81 15.08
C GLU A 77 -8.25 9.61 16.05
N ALA A 78 -8.18 9.91 17.35
CA ALA A 78 -8.08 8.90 18.40
C ALA A 78 -9.18 7.83 18.37
N GLN A 79 -10.39 8.16 17.87
CA GLN A 79 -11.47 7.18 17.73
C GLN A 79 -11.13 6.08 16.71
N HIS A 80 -10.57 6.45 15.55
CA HIS A 80 -10.17 5.48 14.52
C HIS A 80 -9.12 4.49 15.03
N VAL A 81 -8.23 4.94 15.92
CA VAL A 81 -7.27 4.04 16.58
C VAL A 81 -7.99 3.01 17.44
N LYS A 82 -8.98 3.44 18.24
CA LYS A 82 -9.80 2.53 19.07
C LYS A 82 -10.60 1.56 18.21
N ASP A 83 -11.17 2.04 17.11
CA ASP A 83 -11.93 1.21 16.18
C ASP A 83 -11.04 0.17 15.49
N ALA A 84 -9.83 0.54 15.09
CA ALA A 84 -8.83 -0.39 14.56
C ALA A 84 -8.43 -1.47 15.57
N ILE A 85 -8.19 -1.08 16.83
CA ILE A 85 -7.90 -2.03 17.92
C ILE A 85 -9.06 -3.00 18.11
N LYS A 86 -10.28 -2.47 18.19
CA LYS A 86 -11.49 -3.28 18.37
C LYS A 86 -11.68 -4.26 17.20
N ALA A 87 -11.59 -3.78 15.96
CA ALA A 87 -11.74 -4.61 14.77
C ALA A 87 -10.71 -5.75 14.73
N ALA A 88 -9.46 -5.47 15.11
CA ALA A 88 -8.42 -6.50 15.19
C ALA A 88 -8.69 -7.54 16.29
N LEU A 89 -9.27 -7.13 17.43
CA LEU A 89 -9.64 -8.04 18.51
C LEU A 89 -10.87 -8.91 18.18
N ASP A 90 -11.81 -8.36 17.42
CA ASP A 90 -13.05 -9.04 17.02
C ASP A 90 -12.80 -10.09 15.92
N ALA A 91 -11.74 -9.95 15.11
CA ALA A 91 -11.40 -10.85 14.01
C ALA A 91 -10.74 -12.19 14.45
N LYS A 92 -10.92 -12.57 15.71
CA LYS A 92 -10.34 -13.79 16.30
C LYS A 92 -11.02 -15.08 15.86
#